data_AF-A0A2V5XB41-F1
#
_entry.id   AF-A0A2V5XB41-F1
#
_cell.length_a   1.000
_cell.length_b   1.000
_cell.length_c   1.000
_cell.angle_alpha   90.00
_cell.angle_beta   90.00
_cell.angle_gamma   90.00
#
_symmetry.space_group_name_H-M   'P 1'
#
loop_
_entity.id
_entity.type
_entity.pdbx_description
1 polymer ?
#
loop_
_entity_poly.entity_id
_entity_poly.type
_entity_poly.pdbx_seq_one_letter_code
_entity_poly.pdbx_strand_id
1 'polypeptide(L)'
;FITVFDEITWDIHGSKPFTSIQGMKEIVAPMYDEGYSALIEDLAQRGMLDNTLVCNLAEFGRTPKINPAGGRDHWPQCWTVYFAGGGVKGGRVVGKSDEIGAYPVERPVSPAEVVATIYHSLGLDLTTELPGPNGRPFPLVNYGTQPIKELF
;
A
#
# COMPACT_ATOMS: atom_id res chain seq x y z
N PHE A 1 -7.00 -1.23 -17.34
CA PHE A 1 -5.66 -1.55 -16.83
C PHE A 1 -4.73 -1.55 -18.03
N ILE A 2 -3.76 -0.64 -18.10
CA ILE A 2 -2.73 -0.65 -19.14
C ILE A 2 -1.54 -1.33 -18.50
N THR A 3 -1.25 -2.56 -18.94
CA THR A 3 -0.04 -3.26 -18.52
C THR A 3 1.04 -2.96 -19.53
N VAL A 4 2.19 -2.45 -19.08
CA VAL A 4 3.34 -2.24 -19.94
C VAL A 4 4.22 -3.47 -19.85
N PHE A 5 4.31 -4.21 -20.95
CA PHE A 5 5.22 -5.36 -21.09
C PHE A 5 6.49 -4.92 -21.81
N ASP A 6 7.59 -5.62 -21.54
CA ASP A 6 8.88 -5.48 -22.23
C ASP A 6 9.55 -4.09 -22.12
N GLU A 7 9.09 -3.25 -21.19
CA GLU A 7 9.66 -1.94 -20.89
C GLU A 7 9.95 -1.79 -19.39
N ILE A 8 11.06 -1.12 -19.06
CA ILE A 8 11.36 -0.76 -17.67
C ILE A 8 10.51 0.47 -17.32
N THR A 9 9.49 0.27 -16.48
CA THR A 9 8.61 1.35 -15.99
C THR A 9 8.42 1.25 -14.47
N TRP A 10 7.59 2.10 -13.87
CA TRP A 10 7.22 1.98 -12.46
C TRP A 10 6.43 0.70 -12.17
N ASP A 11 5.75 0.13 -13.18
CA ASP A 11 4.87 -1.05 -13.10
C ASP A 11 5.46 -2.24 -13.87
N ILE A 12 6.67 -2.65 -13.49
CA ILE A 12 7.41 -3.67 -14.23
C ILE A 12 6.75 -5.04 -14.07
N HIS A 13 6.38 -5.63 -15.20
CA HIS A 13 5.90 -6.99 -15.28
C HIS A 13 7.00 -7.84 -15.94
N GLY A 14 7.50 -8.81 -15.17
CA GLY A 14 8.70 -9.60 -15.46
C GLY A 14 8.82 -10.05 -16.91
N SER A 15 9.56 -9.29 -17.70
CA SER A 15 9.96 -9.61 -19.06
C SER A 15 11.48 -9.48 -19.14
N LYS A 16 12.10 -10.29 -20.00
CA LYS A 16 13.55 -10.27 -20.16
C LYS A 16 13.96 -9.01 -20.94
N PRO A 17 15.01 -8.30 -20.53
CA PRO A 17 15.88 -8.59 -19.39
C PRO A 17 15.26 -8.16 -18.05
N PHE A 18 15.37 -9.03 -17.03
CA PHE A 18 14.90 -8.73 -15.69
C PHE A 18 15.60 -7.48 -15.14
N THR A 19 14.83 -6.60 -14.48
CA THR A 19 15.40 -5.46 -13.79
C THR A 19 16.24 -5.92 -12.60
N SER A 20 17.51 -5.56 -12.59
CA SER A 20 18.40 -5.86 -11.47
C SER A 20 17.99 -5.09 -10.22
N ILE A 21 18.44 -5.52 -9.04
CA ILE A 21 18.23 -4.75 -7.79
C ILE A 21 18.78 -3.32 -7.92
N GLN A 22 19.88 -3.15 -8.65
CA GLN A 22 20.42 -1.82 -8.95
C GLN A 22 19.46 -1.02 -9.85
N GLY A 23 18.90 -1.62 -10.90
CA GLY A 23 17.89 -0.99 -11.74
C GLY A 23 16.60 -0.64 -10.99
N MET A 24 16.19 -1.47 -10.03
CA MET A 24 15.07 -1.15 -9.14
C MET A 24 15.35 0.14 -8.35
N LYS A 25 16.57 0.29 -7.83
CA LYS A 25 16.98 1.45 -7.03
C LYS A 25 17.19 2.71 -7.87
N GLU A 26 17.79 2.58 -9.05
CA GLU A 26 18.28 3.72 -9.84
C GLU A 26 17.29 4.18 -10.91
N ILE A 27 16.32 3.33 -11.29
CA ILE A 27 15.40 3.62 -12.39
C ILE A 27 13.96 3.53 -11.90
N VAL A 28 13.54 2.38 -11.40
CA VAL A 28 12.12 2.09 -11.12
C VAL A 28 11.61 2.87 -9.92
N ALA A 29 12.32 2.80 -8.79
CA ALA A 29 11.90 3.49 -7.57
C ALA A 29 11.87 5.03 -7.77
N PRO A 30 12.86 5.67 -8.42
CA PRO A 30 12.76 7.09 -8.78
C PRO A 30 11.58 7.43 -9.68
N MET A 31 11.29 6.63 -10.72
CA MET A 31 10.13 6.85 -11.59
C MET A 31 8.81 6.75 -10.82
N TYR A 32 8.69 5.77 -9.92
CA TYR A 32 7.53 5.62 -9.06
C TYR A 32 7.40 6.82 -8.11
N ASP A 33 8.51 7.23 -7.47
CA ASP A 33 8.55 8.34 -6.51
C ASP A 33 8.12 9.66 -7.18
N GLU A 34 8.63 9.93 -8.38
CA GLU A 34 8.24 11.09 -9.18
C GLU A 34 6.74 11.06 -9.51
N GLY A 35 6.21 9.95 -10.02
CA GLY A 35 4.79 9.85 -10.37
C GLY A 35 3.85 9.97 -9.16
N TYR A 36 4.21 9.35 -8.04
CA TYR A 36 3.39 9.37 -6.83
C TYR A 36 3.42 10.73 -6.14
N SER A 37 4.61 11.34 -6.00
CA SER A 37 4.76 12.68 -5.41
C SER A 37 4.08 13.74 -6.27
N ALA A 38 4.24 13.70 -7.60
CA ALA A 38 3.58 14.63 -8.50
C ALA A 38 2.05 14.57 -8.38
N LEU A 39 1.45 13.37 -8.27
CA LEU A 39 0.01 13.24 -8.04
C LEU A 39 -0.43 13.93 -6.73
N ILE A 40 0.31 13.73 -5.65
CA ILE A 40 0.00 14.34 -4.35
C ILE A 40 0.13 15.86 -4.43
N GLU A 41 1.21 16.36 -5.03
CA GLU A 41 1.46 17.79 -5.22
C GLU A 41 0.36 18.44 -6.07
N ASP A 42 -0.03 17.82 -7.17
CA ASP A 42 -1.11 18.30 -8.05
C ASP A 42 -2.45 18.38 -7.30
N LEU A 43 -2.79 17.35 -6.53
CA LEU A 43 -4.01 17.34 -5.71
C LEU A 43 -3.94 18.44 -4.63
N ALA A 44 -2.79 18.65 -4.00
CA ALA A 44 -2.60 19.68 -3.00
C ALA A 44 -2.74 21.08 -3.60
N GLN A 45 -2.05 21.36 -4.72
CA GLN A 45 -2.10 22.64 -5.42
C GLN A 45 -3.51 23.00 -5.90
N ARG A 46 -4.32 21.99 -6.24
CA ARG A 46 -5.72 22.16 -6.66
C ARG A 46 -6.71 22.23 -5.48
N GLY A 47 -6.25 22.10 -4.24
CA GLY A 47 -7.10 22.07 -3.06
C GLY A 47 -7.99 20.81 -2.97
N MET A 48 -7.59 19.74 -3.64
CA MET A 48 -8.33 18.46 -3.72
C MET A 48 -7.75 17.38 -2.80
N LEU A 49 -6.55 17.58 -2.24
CA LEU A 49 -5.94 16.54 -1.41
C LEU A 49 -6.76 16.28 -0.13
N ASP A 50 -7.36 17.32 0.46
CA ASP A 50 -8.14 17.19 1.70
C ASP A 50 -9.39 16.31 1.55
N ASN A 51 -9.95 16.22 0.34
CA ASN A 51 -11.13 15.39 0.04
C ASN A 51 -10.81 14.16 -0.83
N THR A 52 -9.53 13.87 -1.07
CA THR A 52 -9.08 12.73 -1.87
C THR A 52 -8.10 11.89 -1.07
N LEU A 53 -8.47 10.63 -0.78
CA LEU A 53 -7.53 9.67 -0.21
C LEU A 53 -6.74 8.99 -1.34
N VAL A 54 -5.44 9.24 -1.38
CA VAL A 54 -4.50 8.55 -2.25
C VAL A 54 -3.91 7.36 -1.51
N CYS A 55 -4.13 6.14 -2.01
CA CYS A 55 -3.66 4.91 -1.40
C CYS A 55 -2.56 4.27 -2.25
N ASN A 56 -1.38 4.00 -1.68
CA ASN A 56 -0.50 2.96 -2.21
C ASN A 56 -0.66 1.70 -1.37
N LEU A 57 -1.14 0.63 -2.01
CA LEU A 57 -1.42 -0.66 -1.40
C LEU A 57 -0.52 -1.73 -2.03
N ALA A 58 -0.17 -2.73 -1.23
CA ALA A 58 0.58 -3.90 -1.66
C ALA A 58 0.01 -5.16 -1.00
N GLU A 59 0.19 -6.29 -1.65
CA GLU A 59 -0.25 -7.61 -1.15
C GLU A 59 0.89 -8.39 -0.48
N PHE A 60 2.14 -8.06 -0.82
CA PHE A 60 3.34 -8.70 -0.31
C PHE A 60 4.54 -7.78 -0.46
N GLY A 61 5.55 -8.02 0.37
CA GLY A 61 6.86 -7.40 0.26
C GLY A 61 7.82 -8.30 -0.50
N ARG A 62 9.11 -8.11 -0.21
CA ARG A 62 10.20 -8.86 -0.84
C ARG A 62 11.08 -9.47 0.23
N THR A 63 11.56 -10.69 0.00
CA THR A 63 12.46 -11.37 0.95
C THR A 63 13.64 -10.48 1.33
N PRO A 64 14.11 -10.50 2.59
CA PRO A 64 15.28 -9.73 3.00
C PRO A 64 16.56 -10.23 2.31
N LYS A 65 16.56 -11.50 1.85
CA LYS A 65 17.67 -12.16 1.17
C LYS A 65 17.47 -12.13 -0.34
N ILE A 66 18.59 -11.99 -1.05
CA ILE A 66 18.67 -12.11 -2.50
C ILE A 66 18.64 -13.59 -2.88
N ASN A 67 17.82 -13.95 -3.86
CA ASN A 67 17.71 -15.32 -4.36
C ASN A 67 18.81 -15.62 -5.41
N PRO A 68 19.04 -16.89 -5.78
CA PRO A 68 20.09 -17.26 -6.76
C PRO A 68 19.92 -16.63 -8.15
N ALA A 69 18.73 -16.12 -8.48
CA ALA A 69 18.47 -15.40 -9.73
C ALA A 69 18.83 -13.90 -9.66
N GLY A 70 19.35 -13.41 -8.53
CA GLY A 70 19.75 -12.01 -8.34
C GLY A 70 18.61 -11.06 -7.97
N GLY A 71 17.42 -11.59 -7.66
CA GLY A 71 16.24 -10.83 -7.23
C GLY A 71 15.84 -11.11 -5.78
N ARG A 72 14.59 -10.79 -5.42
CA ARG A 72 13.97 -11.12 -4.13
C ARG A 72 12.59 -11.76 -4.36
N ASP A 73 12.27 -12.79 -3.58
CA ASP A 73 11.02 -13.54 -3.72
C ASP A 73 9.84 -12.80 -3.07
N HIS A 74 8.61 -13.22 -3.38
CA HIS A 74 7.41 -12.72 -2.70
C HIS A 74 7.44 -13.02 -1.21
N TRP A 75 7.13 -12.03 -0.39
CA TRP A 75 7.21 -12.13 1.06
C TRP A 75 5.97 -11.52 1.74
N PRO A 76 4.89 -12.31 1.93
CA PRO A 76 3.66 -11.84 2.54
C PRO A 76 3.75 -11.69 4.07
N GLN A 77 4.93 -11.75 4.67
CA GLN A 77 5.11 -11.62 6.11
C GLN A 77 5.42 -10.18 6.53
N CYS A 78 5.96 -9.34 5.62
CA CYS A 78 6.27 -7.95 5.90
C CYS A 78 6.23 -7.11 4.62
N TRP A 79 5.42 -6.05 4.63
CA TRP A 79 5.29 -5.09 3.54
C TRP A 79 4.83 -3.75 4.10
N THR A 80 4.87 -2.72 3.26
CA THR A 80 4.49 -1.36 3.62
C THR A 80 3.38 -0.89 2.69
N VAL A 81 2.42 -0.18 3.26
CA VAL A 81 1.40 0.60 2.55
C VAL A 81 1.45 2.01 3.08
N TYR A 82 0.95 2.97 2.30
CA TYR A 82 0.90 4.37 2.74
C TYR A 82 -0.23 5.13 2.08
N PHE A 83 -0.60 6.23 2.73
CA PHE A 83 -1.74 7.03 2.41
C PHE A 83 -1.37 8.52 2.41
N ALA A 84 -2.05 9.30 1.57
CA ALA A 84 -1.98 10.75 1.57
C ALA A 84 -3.38 11.35 1.35
N GLY A 85 -3.64 12.52 1.91
CA GLY A 85 -4.93 13.20 1.79
C GLY A 85 -6.08 12.51 2.54
N GLY A 86 -7.31 12.94 2.27
CA GLY A 86 -8.51 12.34 2.87
C GLY A 86 -8.53 12.34 4.40
N GLY A 87 -7.96 13.38 5.02
CA GLY A 87 -7.83 13.53 6.47
C GLY A 87 -6.61 12.84 7.10
N VAL A 88 -5.81 12.09 6.33
CA VAL A 88 -4.58 11.47 6.85
C VAL A 88 -3.53 12.53 7.18
N LYS A 89 -2.95 12.46 8.38
CA LYS A 89 -1.83 13.28 8.82
C LYS A 89 -0.53 12.74 8.22
N GLY A 90 0.05 13.50 7.29
CA GLY A 90 1.36 13.22 6.71
C GLY A 90 2.50 13.20 7.75
N GLY A 91 3.65 12.61 7.38
CA GLY A 91 4.83 12.53 8.24
C GLY A 91 4.70 11.56 9.42
N ARG A 92 3.70 10.66 9.37
CA ARG A 92 3.48 9.62 10.37
C ARG A 92 3.95 8.27 9.85
N VAL A 93 4.58 7.50 10.74
CA VAL A 93 4.97 6.10 10.51
C VAL A 93 4.33 5.28 11.62
N VAL A 94 3.70 4.17 11.25
CA VAL A 94 3.03 3.26 12.19
C VAL A 94 3.66 1.88 12.07
N GLY A 95 4.17 1.39 13.19
CA GLY A 95 4.86 0.12 13.26
C GLY A 95 6.27 0.13 12.72
N LYS A 96 6.92 -1.02 12.82
CA LYS A 96 8.34 -1.22 12.48
C LYS A 96 8.59 -2.69 12.15
N SER A 97 9.43 -2.95 11.15
CA SER A 97 9.97 -4.29 10.89
C SER A 97 11.16 -4.61 11.79
N ASP A 98 11.58 -5.88 11.80
CA ASP A 98 12.91 -6.24 12.27
C ASP A 98 14.01 -5.54 11.43
N GLU A 99 15.26 -5.64 11.89
CA GLU A 99 16.41 -4.95 11.29
C GLU A 99 16.68 -5.33 9.83
N ILE A 100 16.20 -6.50 9.40
CA ILE A 100 16.40 -7.00 8.03
C ILE A 100 15.16 -6.82 7.14
N GLY A 101 14.03 -6.39 7.70
CA GLY A 101 12.76 -6.23 6.98
C GLY A 101 11.99 -7.53 6.76
N ALA A 102 12.20 -8.57 7.57
CA ALA A 102 11.54 -9.87 7.39
C ALA A 102 10.16 -9.95 8.06
N TYR A 103 10.00 -9.38 9.25
CA TYR A 103 8.76 -9.44 10.02
C TYR A 103 8.45 -8.11 10.71
N PRO A 104 7.18 -7.74 10.91
CA PRO A 104 6.81 -6.64 11.81
C PRO A 104 7.12 -7.02 13.26
N VAL A 105 7.81 -6.13 13.99
CA VAL A 105 8.18 -6.33 15.40
C VAL A 105 7.54 -5.30 16.32
N GLU A 106 7.08 -4.17 15.77
CA GLU A 106 6.36 -3.14 16.51
C GLU A 106 5.08 -2.79 15.76
N ARG A 107 3.97 -2.71 16.50
CA ARG A 107 2.64 -2.33 16.00
C ARG A 107 2.33 -2.92 14.60
N PRO A 108 2.27 -4.26 14.46
CA PRO A 108 1.85 -4.88 13.21
C PRO A 108 0.45 -4.40 12.83
N VAL A 109 0.21 -4.25 11.54
CA VAL A 109 -1.08 -3.84 10.96
C VAL A 109 -1.59 -4.98 10.09
N SER A 110 -2.85 -5.35 10.29
CA SER A 110 -3.52 -6.37 9.48
C SER A 110 -4.12 -5.78 8.19
N PRO A 111 -4.33 -6.59 7.14
CA PRO A 111 -5.07 -6.16 5.95
C PRO A 111 -6.48 -5.62 6.26
N ALA A 112 -7.12 -6.15 7.30
CA ALA A 112 -8.44 -5.67 7.74
C ALA A 112 -8.36 -4.23 8.28
N GLU A 113 -7.32 -3.88 9.05
CA GLU A 113 -7.10 -2.51 9.54
C GLU A 113 -6.82 -1.54 8.38
N VAL A 114 -6.11 -1.97 7.33
CA VAL A 114 -5.88 -1.18 6.11
C VAL A 114 -7.21 -0.85 5.42
N VAL A 115 -8.07 -1.85 5.22
CA VAL A 115 -9.40 -1.66 4.64
C VAL A 115 -10.28 -0.77 5.53
N ALA A 116 -10.28 -1.01 6.84
CA ALA A 116 -11.01 -0.18 7.81
C ALA A 116 -10.54 1.28 7.79
N THR A 117 -9.25 1.54 7.57
CA THR A 117 -8.67 2.90 7.43
C THR A 117 -9.23 3.62 6.21
N ILE A 118 -9.32 2.93 5.06
CA ILE A 118 -9.91 3.48 3.84
C ILE A 118 -11.39 3.80 4.06
N TYR A 119 -12.16 2.87 4.62
CA TYR A 119 -13.59 3.08 4.90
C TYR A 119 -13.84 4.17 5.93
N HIS A 120 -12.98 4.30 6.94
CA HIS A 120 -13.01 5.40 7.89
C HIS A 120 -12.81 6.76 7.21
N SER A 121 -11.81 6.87 6.32
CA SER A 121 -11.57 8.11 5.54
C SER A 121 -12.75 8.46 4.62
N LEU A 122 -13.45 7.45 4.08
CA LEU A 122 -14.69 7.63 3.32
C LEU A 122 -15.92 7.99 4.17
N GLY A 123 -15.79 8.03 5.50
CA GLY A 123 -16.90 8.34 6.41
C GLY A 123 -17.92 7.20 6.56
N LEU A 124 -17.54 5.96 6.22
CA LEU A 124 -18.42 4.80 6.34
C LEU A 124 -18.48 4.29 7.79
N ASP A 125 -19.66 3.85 8.21
CA ASP A 125 -19.82 3.14 9.47
C ASP A 125 -19.31 1.70 9.32
N LEU A 126 -18.22 1.38 10.02
CA LEU A 126 -17.56 0.06 9.98
C LEU A 126 -18.45 -1.07 10.53
N THR A 127 -19.54 -0.77 11.23
CA THR A 127 -20.52 -1.75 11.71
C THR A 127 -21.59 -2.08 10.66
N THR A 128 -21.57 -1.41 9.51
CA THR A 128 -22.49 -1.66 8.40
C THR A 128 -22.38 -3.10 7.90
N GLU A 129 -23.53 -3.72 7.66
CA GLU A 129 -23.64 -5.02 7.02
C GLU A 129 -24.19 -4.87 5.60
N LEU A 130 -23.55 -5.57 4.66
CA LEU A 130 -23.98 -5.67 3.27
C LEU A 130 -24.85 -6.93 3.08
N PRO A 131 -25.82 -6.91 2.15
CA PRO A 131 -26.59 -8.10 1.82
C PRO A 131 -25.68 -9.12 1.11
N GLY A 132 -25.42 -10.25 1.77
CA GLY A 132 -24.69 -11.36 1.18
C GLY A 132 -25.60 -12.37 0.48
N PRO A 133 -25.01 -13.45 -0.08
CA PRO A 133 -25.75 -14.53 -0.71
C PRO A 133 -26.85 -15.08 0.20
N ASN A 134 -28.07 -15.25 -0.34
CA ASN A 134 -29.25 -15.70 0.39
C ASN A 134 -29.66 -14.81 1.57
N GLY A 135 -29.29 -13.52 1.55
CA GLY A 135 -29.64 -12.56 2.60
C GLY A 135 -28.82 -12.70 3.88
N ARG A 136 -27.77 -13.54 3.88
CA ARG A 136 -26.83 -13.61 5.00
C ARG A 136 -26.06 -12.28 5.07
N PRO A 137 -26.09 -11.55 6.19
CA PRO A 137 -25.34 -10.32 6.32
C PRO A 137 -23.83 -10.58 6.20
N PHE A 138 -23.15 -9.71 5.48
CA PHE A 138 -21.69 -9.71 5.36
C PHE A 138 -21.16 -8.38 5.91
N PRO A 139 -20.32 -8.38 6.95
CA PRO A 139 -19.85 -7.12 7.51
C PRO A 139 -18.95 -6.39 6.52
N LEU A 140 -19.06 -5.05 6.48
CA LEU A 140 -18.25 -4.21 5.60
C LEU A 140 -16.74 -4.46 5.81
N VAL A 141 -16.33 -4.62 7.07
CA VAL A 141 -15.04 -5.14 7.50
C VAL A 141 -15.27 -6.06 8.72
N ASN A 142 -14.38 -7.01 8.99
CA ASN A 142 -14.52 -7.92 10.14
C ASN A 142 -14.88 -7.17 11.44
N TYR A 143 -15.89 -7.65 12.16
CA TYR A 143 -16.36 -6.99 13.38
C TYR A 143 -15.22 -6.74 14.38
N GLY A 144 -15.25 -5.57 15.03
CA GLY A 144 -14.23 -5.16 15.98
C GLY A 144 -12.94 -4.62 15.34
N THR A 145 -12.76 -4.73 14.02
CA THR A 145 -11.64 -4.11 13.32
C THR A 145 -11.71 -2.60 13.47
N GLN A 146 -10.57 -1.98 13.76
CA GLN A 146 -10.43 -0.54 13.90
C GLN A 146 -9.57 0.00 12.75
N PRO A 147 -9.77 1.26 12.32
CA PRO A 147 -8.81 1.92 11.45
C PRO A 147 -7.48 2.12 12.18
N ILE A 148 -6.41 2.39 11.44
CA ILE A 148 -5.12 2.78 11.99
C ILE A 148 -5.25 4.23 12.50
N LYS A 149 -5.69 4.38 13.75
CA LYS A 149 -6.04 5.68 14.36
C LYS A 149 -4.85 6.64 14.42
N GLU A 150 -3.63 6.10 14.46
CA GLU A 150 -2.39 6.86 14.48
C GLU A 150 -2.16 7.72 13.21
N LEU A 151 -2.91 7.44 12.14
CA LEU A 151 -2.88 8.20 10.88
C LEU A 151 -3.77 9.46 10.89
N PHE A 152 -4.65 9.64 11.88
CA PHE A 152 -5.67 10.72 11.89
C PHE A 152 -5.55 11.69 13.05
#